data_AF-A0A920BEN0-F1
#
_entry.id   AF-A0A920BEN0-F1
#
_cell.length_a   1.000
_cell.length_b   1.000
_cell.length_c   1.000
_cell.angle_alpha   90.00
_cell.angle_beta   90.00
_cell.angle_gamma   90.00
#
_symmetry.space_group_name_H-M   'P 1'
#
loop_
_entity.id
_entity.type
_entity.pdbx_description
1 polymer ?
#
loop_
_entity_poly.entity_id
_entity_poly.type
_entity_poly.pdbx_seq_one_letter_code
_entity_poly.pdbx_strand_id
1 'polypeptide(L)'
;MIVIGLTGSVASGKSTVAGWMSEKGIAVHDADLAVHSLLAANGQAVPDIKAKFGPDMVAPDGSIDRKNWAVMCLPRQLIARF
;
A
#
# COMPACT_ATOMS: atom_id res chain seq x y z
N MET A 1 25.24 6.28 4.49
CA MET A 1 23.90 6.82 4.20
C MET A 1 22.96 6.43 5.33
N ILE A 2 22.18 7.36 5.88
CA ILE A 2 21.25 7.08 6.99
C ILE A 2 19.84 7.04 6.41
N VAL A 3 19.04 6.04 6.81
CA VAL A 3 17.63 5.91 6.41
C VAL A 3 16.76 6.20 7.64
N ILE A 4 15.78 7.09 7.47
CA ILE A 4 14.88 7.53 8.55
C ILE A 4 13.44 7.24 8.12
N GLY A 5 12.70 6.50 8.95
CA GLY A 5 11.28 6.24 8.73
C GLY A 5 10.41 7.38 9.26
N LEU A 6 9.65 8.03 8.39
CA LEU A 6 8.67 9.05 8.79
C LEU A 6 7.32 8.38 9.09
N THR A 7 6.98 8.26 10.37
CA THR A 7 5.76 7.59 10.84
C THR A 7 4.76 8.55 11.49
N GLY A 8 3.51 8.10 11.67
CA GLY A 8 2.44 8.90 12.27
C GLY A 8 1.06 8.41 11.84
N SER A 9 0.02 8.75 12.60
CA SER A 9 -1.37 8.36 12.31
C SER A 9 -1.92 9.03 11.04
N VAL A 10 -3.08 8.58 10.56
CA VAL A 10 -3.80 9.27 9.48
C VAL A 10 -4.05 10.72 9.89
N ALA A 11 -3.88 11.65 8.94
CA ALA A 11 -4.00 13.10 9.14
C ALA A 11 -2.99 13.74 10.12
N SER A 12 -1.90 13.07 10.49
CA SER A 12 -0.87 13.63 11.38
C SER A 12 0.15 14.58 10.71
N GLY A 13 -0.05 14.96 9.45
CA GLY A 13 0.84 15.87 8.72
C GLY A 13 2.13 15.26 8.14
N LYS A 14 2.24 13.92 8.05
CA LYS A 14 3.44 13.25 7.48
C LYS A 14 3.79 13.77 6.08
N SER A 15 2.81 13.88 5.20
CA SER A 15 3.04 14.35 3.82
C SER A 15 3.56 15.79 3.79
N THR A 16 3.17 16.63 4.75
CA THR A 16 3.70 18.00 4.90
C THR A 16 5.17 17.97 5.28
N VAL A 17 5.56 17.13 6.26
CA VAL A 17 6.96 16.99 6.67
C VAL A 17 7.80 16.36 5.56
N ALA A 18 7.28 15.36 4.86
CA ALA A 18 7.93 14.76 3.70
C ALA A 18 8.17 15.78 2.58
N GLY A 19 7.17 16.63 2.27
CA GLY A 19 7.33 17.73 1.31
C GLY A 19 8.43 18.71 1.72
N TRP A 20 8.43 19.12 2.99
CA TRP A 20 9.48 19.99 3.53
C TRP A 20 10.88 19.37 3.45
N MET A 21 11.02 18.05 3.68
CA MET A 21 12.30 17.34 3.51
C MET A 21 12.77 17.39 2.05
N SER A 22 11.86 17.12 1.10
CA SER A 22 12.16 17.22 -0.33
C SER A 22 12.60 18.62 -0.76
N GLU A 23 11.95 19.67 -0.25
CA GLU A 23 12.33 21.08 -0.50
C GLU A 23 13.74 21.41 0.01
N LYS A 24 14.22 20.70 1.03
CA LYS A 24 15.60 20.82 1.54
C LYS A 24 16.61 19.95 0.79
N GLY A 25 16.22 19.30 -0.30
CA GLY A 25 17.07 18.41 -1.07
C GLY A 25 17.32 17.05 -0.41
N ILE A 26 16.53 16.69 0.60
CA ILE A 26 16.60 15.36 1.21
C ILE A 26 15.80 14.41 0.34
N ALA A 27 16.41 13.28 -0.03
CA ALA A 27 15.71 12.25 -0.80
C ALA A 27 14.55 11.66 0.03
N VAL A 28 13.35 11.69 -0.53
CA VAL A 28 12.13 11.15 0.09
C VAL A 28 11.62 9.98 -0.74
N HIS A 29 11.34 8.87 -0.07
CA HIS A 29 10.67 7.71 -0.66
C HIS A 29 9.25 7.62 -0.10
N ASP A 30 8.24 7.78 -0.95
CA ASP A 30 6.84 7.64 -0.59
C ASP A 30 6.40 6.17 -0.68
N ALA A 31 6.24 5.53 0.48
CA ALA A 31 5.82 4.14 0.57
C ALA A 31 4.37 3.92 0.09
N ASP A 32 3.47 4.87 0.32
CA ASP A 32 2.06 4.76 -0.06
C ASP A 32 1.90 4.80 -1.59
N LEU A 33 2.70 5.65 -2.25
CA LEU A 33 2.79 5.72 -3.71
C LEU A 33 3.42 4.45 -4.31
N ALA A 34 4.48 3.94 -3.70
CA ALA A 34 5.14 2.70 -4.13
C ALA A 34 4.16 1.52 -4.07
N VAL A 35 3.42 1.37 -2.96
CA VAL A 35 2.41 0.31 -2.81
C VAL A 35 1.23 0.49 -3.77
N HIS A 36 0.80 1.73 -4.07
CA HIS A 36 -0.21 1.94 -5.11
C HIS A 36 0.28 1.45 -6.48
N SER A 37 1.52 1.76 -6.84
CA SER A 37 2.10 1.36 -8.13
C SER A 37 2.26 -0.16 -8.24
N LEU A 38 2.67 -0.82 -7.15
CA LEU A 38 2.82 -2.28 -7.10
C LEU A 38 1.50 -3.04 -7.25
N LEU A 39 0.39 -2.42 -6.85
CA LEU A 39 -0.95 -3.03 -6.85
C LEU A 39 -1.82 -2.58 -8.04
N ALA A 40 -1.35 -1.61 -8.84
CA ALA A 40 -2.03 -1.17 -10.05
C ALA A 40 -2.06 -2.25 -11.13
N ALA A 41 -2.78 -2.02 -12.22
CA ALA A 41 -2.77 -2.91 -13.38
C ALA A 41 -1.34 -3.15 -13.88
N ASN A 42 -0.97 -4.43 -14.08
CA ASN A 42 0.40 -4.87 -14.40
C ASN A 42 1.44 -4.57 -13.31
N GLY A 43 1.01 -4.20 -12.11
CA GLY A 43 1.88 -4.00 -10.97
C GLY A 43 2.59 -5.30 -10.55
N GLN A 44 3.84 -5.17 -10.13
CA GLN A 44 4.69 -6.34 -9.86
C GLN A 44 4.18 -7.24 -8.73
N ALA A 45 3.33 -6.73 -7.83
CA ALA A 45 2.75 -7.53 -6.76
C ALA A 45 1.47 -8.28 -7.18
N VAL A 46 0.86 -7.92 -8.33
CA VAL A 46 -0.41 -8.52 -8.78
C VAL A 46 -0.30 -10.03 -8.99
N PRO A 47 0.74 -10.58 -9.69
CA PRO A 47 0.85 -12.02 -9.90
C PRO A 47 0.99 -12.82 -8.60
N ASP A 48 1.79 -12.31 -7.66
CA ASP A 48 2.06 -12.97 -6.38
C ASP A 48 0.82 -12.98 -5.48
N ILE A 49 0.10 -11.86 -5.43
CA ILE A 49 -1.16 -11.75 -4.68
C ILE A 49 -2.22 -12.66 -5.31
N LYS A 50 -2.34 -12.68 -6.64
CA LYS A 50 -3.24 -13.58 -7.36
C LYS A 50 -2.92 -15.05 -7.06
N ALA A 51 -1.65 -15.43 -7.06
CA ALA A 51 -1.24 -16.81 -6.79
C ALA A 51 -1.52 -17.24 -5.34
N LYS A 52 -1.37 -16.31 -4.38
CA LYS A 52 -1.52 -16.62 -2.95
C LYS A 52 -2.97 -16.56 -2.47
N PHE A 53 -3.75 -15.59 -2.94
CA PHE A 53 -5.09 -15.29 -2.43
C PHE A 53 -6.21 -15.63 -3.42
N GLY A 54 -5.85 -16.00 -4.66
CA GLY A 54 -6.80 -16.38 -5.70
C GLY A 54 -7.11 -15.25 -6.70
N PRO A 55 -7.75 -15.60 -7.83
CA PRO A 55 -8.08 -14.67 -8.90
C PRO A 55 -9.11 -13.60 -8.50
N ASP A 56 -9.95 -13.88 -7.51
CA ASP A 56 -11.02 -12.99 -7.06
C ASP A 56 -10.49 -11.68 -6.42
N MET A 57 -9.19 -11.63 -6.13
CA MET A 57 -8.53 -10.43 -5.59
C MET A 57 -8.07 -9.46 -6.68
N VAL A 58 -8.23 -9.81 -7.97
CA VAL A 58 -7.84 -8.97 -9.11
C VAL A 58 -9.10 -8.40 -9.74
N ALA A 59 -9.18 -7.07 -9.79
CA ALA A 59 -10.27 -6.35 -10.45
C ALA A 59 -10.25 -6.56 -11.98
N PRO A 60 -11.35 -6.30 -12.69
CA PRO A 60 -11.42 -6.47 -14.14
C PRO A 60 -10.38 -5.68 -14.93
N ASP A 61 -9.86 -4.58 -14.36
CA ASP A 61 -8.81 -3.75 -14.95
C ASP A 61 -7.39 -4.33 -14.73
N GLY A 62 -7.26 -5.45 -14.03
CA GLY A 62 -5.99 -6.11 -13.72
C GLY A 62 -5.26 -5.57 -12.49
N SER A 63 -5.85 -4.61 -11.76
CA SER A 63 -5.34 -4.14 -10.47
C SER A 63 -5.81 -5.03 -9.31
N ILE A 64 -5.24 -4.88 -8.12
CA ILE A 64 -5.75 -5.55 -6.93
C ILE A 64 -7.01 -4.85 -6.41
N ASP A 65 -8.08 -5.62 -6.22
CA ASP A 65 -9.25 -5.21 -5.45
C ASP A 65 -8.89 -5.13 -3.97
N ARG A 66 -8.43 -3.96 -3.55
CA ARG A 66 -8.00 -3.70 -2.16
C ARG A 66 -9.10 -3.94 -1.13
N LYS A 67 -10.38 -3.81 -1.48
CA LYS A 67 -11.47 -3.99 -0.51
C LYS A 67 -11.62 -5.48 -0.18
N ASN A 68 -11.71 -6.31 -1.21
CA ASN A 68 -11.82 -7.76 -1.03
C ASN A 68 -10.52 -8.34 -0.44
N TRP A 69 -9.36 -7.84 -0.91
CA TRP A 69 -8.07 -8.29 -0.41
C TRP A 69 -7.83 -7.92 1.06
N ALA A 70 -8.26 -6.74 1.52
CA ALA A 70 -8.13 -6.34 2.91
C ALA A 70 -8.82 -7.30 3.88
N VAL A 71 -10.01 -7.81 3.52
CA VAL A 71 -10.74 -8.78 4.35
C VAL A 71 -9.96 -10.10 4.49
N MET A 72 -9.32 -10.56 3.41
CA MET A 72 -8.49 -11.77 3.42
C MET A 72 -7.20 -11.63 4.24
N CYS A 73 -6.67 -10.41 4.35
CA CYS A 73 -5.48 -10.11 5.14
C CYS A 73 -5.77 -9.94 6.63
N LEU A 74 -7.04 -9.85 7.05
CA LEU A 74 -7.42 -9.71 8.45
C LEU A 74 -7.37 -11.06 9.20
N PRO A 75 -7.09 -11.04 10.51
CA PRO A 75 -7.19 -12.23 11.34
C PRO A 75 -8.59 -12.85 11.26
N ARG A 76 -8.69 -14.17 11.25
CA ARG A 76 -9.95 -14.92 11.12
C ARG A 76 -11.02 -14.51 12.15
N GLN A 77 -10.60 -14.01 13.32
CA GLN A 77 -11.46 -13.51 14.40
C GLN A 77 -12.16 -12.18 14.07
N LEU A 78 -11.60 -11.38 13.16
CA LEU A 78 -12.16 -10.10 12.72
C LEU A 78 -13.14 -10.27 11.55
N ILE A 79 -13.01 -11.34 10.77
CA ILE A 79 -13.85 -11.61 9.60
C ILE A 79 -15.30 -11.96 10.01
N ALA A 80 -15.50 -12.64 11.14
CA ALA A 80 -16.84 -13.06 11.60
C ALA A 80 -17.74 -11.94 12.18
N ARG A 81 -17.27 -10.69 12.18
CA ARG A 81 -17.98 -9.53 12.72
C ARG A 81 -18.55 -8.58 11.64
N PHE A 82 -18.37 -8.92 10.36
CA PHE A 82 -18.89 -8.18 9.22
C PHE A 82 -19.83 -9.03 8.39
#